data_AF-A0A9X5BHN5-F1
#
_entry.id   AF-A0A9X5BHN5-F1
#
_cell.length_a   1.000
_cell.length_b   1.000
_cell.length_c   1.000
_cell.angle_alpha   90.00
_cell.angle_beta   90.00
_cell.angle_gamma   90.00
#
_symmetry.space_group_name_H-M   'P 1'
#
loop_
_entity.id
_entity.type
_entity.pdbx_description
1 polymer ?
#
loop_
_entity_poly.entity_id
_entity_poly.type
_entity_poly.pdbx_seq_one_letter_code
_entity_poly.pdbx_strand_id
1 'polypeptide(L)'
;MNAKTTGIVAYFTWIGLAVAVLAGDREGAKFHMNQSLVIWLFSLLRHVPCVGWVWGVFILICWIMGLVAAMNQEEKEVPLIGSIRILK
;
A
#
# COMPACT_ATOMS: atom_id res chain seq x y z
N MET A 1 -6.01 17.19 0.94
CA MET A 1 -4.59 16.73 0.89
C MET A 1 -4.15 16.70 -0.55
N ASN A 2 -2.87 16.95 -0.87
CA ASN A 2 -2.37 16.76 -2.24
C ASN A 2 -2.09 15.27 -2.52
N ALA A 3 -1.82 14.91 -3.77
CA ALA A 3 -1.50 13.55 -4.20
C ALA A 3 -0.39 12.89 -3.36
N LYS A 4 0.73 13.60 -3.12
CA LYS A 4 1.86 13.07 -2.35
C LYS A 4 1.47 12.69 -0.92
N THR A 5 0.84 13.61 -0.19
CA THR A 5 0.39 13.34 1.19
C THR A 5 -0.65 12.22 1.21
N THR A 6 -1.55 12.19 0.23
CA THR A 6 -2.56 11.13 0.09
C THR A 6 -1.91 9.76 -0.10
N GLY A 7 -0.91 9.66 -0.98
CA GLY A 7 -0.16 8.43 -1.22
C GLY A 7 0.55 7.93 0.03
N ILE A 8 1.24 8.79 0.76
CA ILE A 8 1.97 8.41 2.00
C ILE A 8 1.00 7.98 3.10
N VAL A 9 -0.07 8.75 3.34
CA VAL A 9 -1.04 8.46 4.41
C VAL A 9 -1.71 7.09 4.22
N ALA A 10 -1.90 6.65 2.97
CA ALA A 10 -2.48 5.35 2.65
C ALA A 10 -1.66 4.15 3.18
N TYR A 11 -0.35 4.32 3.40
CA TYR A 11 0.52 3.25 3.90
C TYR A 11 0.56 3.13 5.43
N PHE A 12 0.11 4.11 6.22
CA PHE A 12 0.36 4.08 7.66
C PHE A 12 -0.54 3.13 8.45
N THR A 13 -1.83 3.13 8.17
CA THR A 13 -2.80 2.25 8.83
C THR A 13 -3.99 1.99 7.91
N TRP A 14 -4.83 1.01 8.25
CA TRP A 14 -6.15 0.86 7.63
C TRP A 14 -7.01 2.13 7.72
N ILE A 15 -6.89 2.89 8.82
CA ILE A 15 -7.56 4.19 8.99
C ILE A 15 -6.94 5.23 8.05
N GLY A 16 -5.62 5.28 7.93
CA GLY A 16 -4.90 6.14 6.98
C GLY A 16 -5.32 5.86 5.54
N LEU A 17 -5.42 4.59 5.15
CA LEU A 17 -5.96 4.18 3.86
C LEU A 17 -7.40 4.65 3.66
N ALA A 18 -8.27 4.46 4.66
CA ALA A 18 -9.65 4.94 4.59
C ALA A 18 -9.72 6.47 4.42
N VAL A 19 -8.89 7.23 5.13
CA VAL A 19 -8.79 8.70 4.97
C VAL A 19 -8.29 9.08 3.58
N ALA A 20 -7.25 8.41 3.08
CA ALA A 20 -6.72 8.64 1.73
C ALA A 20 -7.78 8.37 0.65
N VAL A 21 -8.56 7.30 0.81
CA VAL A 21 -9.69 6.99 -0.07
C VAL A 21 -10.81 8.01 0.09
N LEU A 22 -11.26 8.36 1.29
CA LEU A 22 -12.48 9.15 1.47
C LEU A 22 -12.27 10.66 1.29
N ALA A 23 -11.12 11.19 1.69
CA ALA A 23 -10.85 12.63 1.78
C ALA A 23 -9.55 13.07 1.08
N GLY A 24 -8.83 12.14 0.44
CA GLY A 24 -7.60 12.41 -0.29
C GLY A 24 -7.79 12.73 -1.77
N ASP A 25 -6.68 13.04 -2.44
CA ASP A 25 -6.61 13.21 -3.89
C ASP A 25 -6.58 11.85 -4.59
N ARG A 26 -7.78 11.34 -4.93
CA ARG A 26 -7.95 10.00 -5.50
C ARG A 26 -7.34 9.83 -6.88
N GLU A 27 -7.38 10.88 -7.71
CA GLU A 27 -6.89 10.81 -9.08
C GLU A 27 -5.37 10.85 -9.09
N GLY A 28 -4.77 11.78 -8.35
CA GLY A 28 -3.32 11.94 -8.31
C GLY A 28 -2.59 10.88 -7.47
N ALA A 29 -3.24 10.24 -6.49
CA ALA A 29 -2.63 9.23 -5.63
C ALA A 29 -3.11 7.80 -5.90
N LYS A 30 -3.85 7.58 -6.99
CA LYS A 30 -4.51 6.31 -7.30
C LYS A 30 -3.58 5.10 -7.25
N PHE A 31 -2.37 5.25 -7.82
CA PHE A 31 -1.36 4.19 -7.83
C PHE A 31 -0.98 3.74 -6.42
N HIS A 32 -0.56 4.68 -5.58
CA HIS A 32 -0.12 4.41 -4.20
C HIS A 32 -1.27 3.99 -3.28
N MET A 33 -2.48 4.52 -3.48
CA MET A 33 -3.68 4.06 -2.77
C MET A 33 -4.04 2.62 -3.13
N ASN A 34 -3.96 2.25 -4.41
CA ASN A 34 -4.20 0.88 -4.83
C ASN A 34 -3.12 -0.07 -4.30
N GLN A 35 -1.85 0.30 -4.44
CA GLN A 35 -0.73 -0.51 -4.00
C GLN A 35 -0.75 -0.72 -2.48
N SER A 36 -1.01 0.33 -1.70
CA SER A 36 -1.18 0.20 -0.24
C SER A 36 -2.38 -0.67 0.13
N LEU A 37 -3.53 -0.53 -0.53
CA LEU A 37 -4.69 -1.41 -0.33
C LEU A 37 -4.35 -2.88 -0.56
N VAL A 38 -3.66 -3.20 -1.67
CA VAL A 38 -3.21 -4.57 -1.96
C VAL A 38 -2.29 -5.09 -0.85
N ILE A 39 -1.29 -4.30 -0.45
CA ILE A 39 -0.37 -4.69 0.62
C ILE A 39 -1.12 -4.94 1.93
N TRP A 40 -2.07 -4.08 2.30
CA TRP A 40 -2.88 -4.23 3.50
C TRP A 40 -3.73 -5.50 3.47
N LEU A 41 -4.39 -5.79 2.35
CA LEU A 41 -5.18 -7.03 2.19
C LEU A 41 -4.32 -8.29 2.30
N PHE A 42 -3.18 -8.32 1.61
CA PHE A 42 -2.27 -9.47 1.68
C PHE A 42 -1.52 -9.56 3.01
N SER A 43 -1.42 -8.48 3.78
CA SER A 43 -0.85 -8.50 5.13
C SER A 43 -1.65 -9.36 6.10
N LEU A 44 -2.96 -9.56 5.86
CA LEU A 44 -3.83 -10.37 6.72
C LEU A 44 -3.41 -11.85 6.79
N LEU A 45 -2.74 -12.34 5.73
CA LEU A 45 -2.21 -13.71 5.68
C LEU A 45 -1.08 -13.97 6.69
N ARG A 46 -0.51 -12.90 7.28
CA ARG A 46 0.59 -13.04 8.25
C ARG A 46 0.23 -13.81 9.52
N HIS A 47 -1.07 -13.93 9.82
CA HIS A 47 -1.56 -14.58 11.03
C HIS A 47 -1.55 -16.12 10.94
N VAL A 48 -1.32 -16.69 9.75
CA VAL A 48 -1.18 -18.15 9.58
C VAL A 48 0.14 -18.63 10.20
N PRO A 49 0.14 -19.61 11.12
CA PRO A 49 1.37 -20.12 11.72
C PRO A 49 2.38 -20.65 10.69
N CYS A 50 3.67 -20.48 10.97
CA CYS A 50 4.81 -20.87 10.12
C CYS A 50 4.86 -20.16 8.75
N VAL A 51 3.94 -20.45 7.82
CA VAL A 51 3.93 -19.93 6.45
C VAL A 51 3.62 -18.43 6.43
N GLY A 52 2.64 -17.99 7.23
CA GLY A 52 2.27 -16.59 7.33
C GLY A 52 3.38 -15.71 7.90
N TRP A 53 4.29 -16.26 8.70
CA TRP A 53 5.40 -15.48 9.24
C TRP A 53 6.43 -15.13 8.18
N VAL A 54 6.80 -16.10 7.33
CA VAL A 54 7.67 -15.86 6.16
C VAL A 54 7.01 -14.88 5.21
N TRP A 55 5.71 -15.06 4.95
CA TRP A 55 4.92 -14.11 4.16
C TRP A 55 4.90 -12.71 4.78
N GLY A 56 4.83 -12.61 6.10
CA GLY A 56 4.86 -11.35 6.84
C GLY A 56 6.16 -10.57 6.61
N VAL A 57 7.30 -11.25 6.52
CA VAL A 57 8.58 -10.61 6.17
C VAL A 57 8.55 -10.06 4.76
N PHE A 58 8.05 -10.83 3.79
CA PHE A 58 7.88 -10.37 2.41
C PHE A 58 6.96 -9.14 2.32
N ILE A 59 5.83 -9.16 3.02
CA ILE A 59 4.90 -8.03 3.08
C ILE A 59 5.54 -6.79 3.71
N LEU A 60 6.35 -6.96 4.76
CA LEU A 60 7.07 -5.85 5.38
C LEU A 60 8.02 -5.18 4.36
N ILE A 61 8.73 -5.97 3.56
CA ILE A 61 9.61 -5.45 2.50
C ILE A 61 8.80 -4.67 1.46
N CYS A 62 7.70 -5.25 0.97
CA CYS A 62 6.81 -4.58 0.02
C CYS A 62 6.25 -3.27 0.58
N TRP A 63 5.86 -3.26 1.86
CA TRP A 63 5.37 -2.07 2.54
C TRP A 63 6.43 -0.96 2.60
N ILE A 64 7.68 -1.28 2.97
CA ILE A 64 8.78 -0.30 2.97
C ILE A 64 9.03 0.23 1.57
N MET A 65 9.13 -0.64 0.56
CA MET A 65 9.35 -0.24 -0.84
C MET A 65 8.23 0.68 -1.35
N GLY A 66 6.97 0.32 -1.07
CA GLY A 66 5.81 1.11 -1.47
C GLY A 66 5.76 2.47 -0.79
N LEU A 67 6.09 2.53 0.51
CA LEU A 67 6.16 3.78 1.27
C LEU A 67 7.28 4.69 0.75
N VAL A 68 8.47 4.16 0.52
CA VAL A 68 9.61 4.93 -0.04
C VAL A 68 9.27 5.45 -1.44
N ALA A 69 8.69 4.61 -2.31
CA ALA A 69 8.23 5.03 -3.63
C ALA A 69 7.20 6.17 -3.54
N ALA A 70 6.24 6.09 -2.60
CA ALA A 70 5.27 7.16 -2.36
C ALA A 70 5.91 8.47 -1.88
N MET A 71 6.94 8.39 -1.03
CA MET A 71 7.70 9.56 -0.58
C MET A 71 8.48 10.23 -1.73
N ASN A 72 8.99 9.42 -2.66
CA ASN A 72 9.71 9.86 -3.85
C ASN A 72 8.78 10.23 -5.03
N GLN A 73 7.47 9.98 -4.90
CA GLN A 73 6.48 10.17 -5.98
C GLN A 73 6.79 9.32 -7.23
N GLU A 74 7.34 8.13 -7.02
CA GLU A 74 7.63 7.16 -8.06
C GLU A 74 6.55 6.07 -8.09
N GLU A 75 5.95 5.85 -9.26
CA GLU A 75 4.97 4.78 -9.45
C GLU A 75 5.66 3.41 -9.67
N LYS A 76 6.38 2.96 -8.65
CA LYS A 76 7.09 1.68 -8.66
C LYS A 76 6.24 0.56 -8.07
N GLU A 77 6.01 -0.47 -8.87
CA GLU A 77 5.30 -1.67 -8.41
C GLU A 77 6.15 -2.47 -7.43
N VAL A 78 5.53 -2.91 -6.34
CA VAL A 78 6.15 -3.86 -5.41
C VAL A 78 6.20 -5.27 -6.04
N PRO A 79 7.19 -6.10 -5.67
CA PRO A 79 7.31 -7.43 -6.24
C PRO A 79 6.05 -8.29 -6.04
N LEU A 80 5.76 -9.17 -7.00
CA LEU A 80 4.68 -10.19 -7.02
C LEU A 80 3.23 -9.68 -6.96
N ILE A 81 2.91 -8.69 -6.13
CA ILE A 81 1.55 -8.20 -5.88
C ILE A 81 1.29 -6.79 -6.42
N GLY A 82 2.34 -6.07 -6.85
CA GLY A 82 2.24 -4.68 -7.30
C GLY A 82 1.44 -4.46 -8.59
N SER A 83 1.25 -5.49 -9.40
CA SER A 83 0.45 -5.43 -10.64
C SER A 83 -1.06 -5.56 -10.41
N ILE A 84 -1.49 -5.95 -9.20
CA ILE A 84 -2.91 -6.12 -8.87
C ILE A 84 -3.59 -4.74 -8.83
N ARG A 85 -4.69 -4.57 -9.56
CA ARG A 85 -5.49 -3.34 -9.61
C ARG A 85 -6.90 -3.59 -9.07
N ILE A 86 -7.19 -3.05 -7.89
CA ILE A 86 -8.49 -3.10 -7.21
C ILE A 86 -9.25 -1.79 -7.41
N LEU A 87 -8.55 -0.66 -7.26
CA LEU A 87 -9.13 0.67 -7.50
C LEU A 87 -9.03 0.99 -9.00
N LYS A 88 -10.18 0.97 -9.69
CA LYS A 88 -10.31 1.30 -11.11
C LYS A 88 -10.56 2.77 -11.36
#